data_AF-A0A8J3EM86-F1
#
_entry.id   AF-A0A8J3EM86-F1
#
_cell.length_a   1.000
_cell.length_b   1.000
_cell.length_c   1.000
_cell.angle_alpha   90.00
_cell.angle_beta   90.00
_cell.angle_gamma   90.00
#
_symmetry.space_group_name_H-M   'P 1'
#
loop_
_entity.id
_entity.type
_entity.pdbx_description
1 polymer ?
#
loop_
_entity_poly.entity_id
_entity_poly.type
_entity_poly.pdbx_seq_one_letter_code
_entity_poly.pdbx_strand_id
1 'polypeptide(L)' 'MVEMLEKSFERLTDGDTLLIHSDQGWHYQMKQYRLGLKERGITQSMSRKGNCYDNAVIENFLAL' A
#
# COMPACT_ATOMS: atom_id res chain seq x y z
N MET A 1 9.18 -2.17 4.63
CA MET A 1 7.77 -2.33 4.19
C MET A 1 6.91 -2.91 5.31
N VAL A 2 7.32 -4.03 5.92
CA VAL A 2 6.66 -4.58 7.12
C VAL A 2 6.71 -3.60 8.30
N GLU A 3 7.85 -2.93 8.55
CA GLU A 3 7.94 -1.90 9.60
C GLU A 3 7.00 -0.70 9.40
N MET A 4 6.74 -0.29 8.16
CA MET A 4 5.81 0.82 7.88
C MET A 4 4.37 0.41 8.21
N LEU A 5 4.01 -0.83 7.87
CA LEU A 5 2.74 -1.43 8.22
C LEU A 5 2.59 -1.54 9.75
N GLU A 6 3.60 -2.03 10.45
CA GLU A 6 3.58 -2.13 11.92
C GLU A 6 3.38 -0.78 12.59
N LYS A 7 4.12 0.26 12.18
CA LYS A 7 3.92 1.63 12.68
C LYS A 7 2.54 2.21 12.36
N SER A 8 1.93 1.80 11.24
CA SER A 8 0.57 2.23 10.92
C SER A 8 -0.44 1.57 11.87
N PHE A 9 -0.27 0.30 12.22
CA PHE A 9 -1.13 -0.39 13.17
C PHE A 9 -1.05 0.18 14.59
N GLU A 10 0.09 0.74 15.00
CA GLU A 10 0.21 1.43 16.30
C GLU A 10 -0.64 2.71 16.39
N ARG A 11 -1.07 3.26 15.24
CA ARG A 11 -1.82 4.52 15.16
C ARG A 11 -3.29 4.35 14.80
N LEU A 12 -3.70 3.15 14.43
CA LEU A 12 -5.04 2.85 13.93
C LEU A 12 -5.85 2.17 15.02
N THR A 13 -7.14 2.48 15.05
CA THR A 13 -8.11 1.90 15.97
C THR A 13 -8.89 0.78 15.28
N ASP A 14 -9.53 -0.10 16.05
CA ASP A 14 -10.30 -1.25 15.50
C ASP A 14 -11.44 -0.84 14.54
N GLY A 15 -11.84 0.43 14.51
CA GLY A 15 -12.82 0.97 13.58
C GLY A 15 -12.27 1.43 12.23
N ASP A 16 -10.94 1.53 12.08
CA ASP A 16 -10.32 2.09 10.90
C ASP A 16 -10.18 1.05 9.78
N THR A 17 -10.63 1.40 8.57
CA THR A 17 -10.44 0.56 7.39
C THR A 17 -9.17 0.99 6.65
N LEU A 18 -8.18 0.11 6.63
CA LEU A 18 -6.91 0.34 5.96
C LEU A 18 -6.99 0.07 4.46
N LEU A 19 -6.53 1.05 3.67
CA LEU A 19 -6.29 0.91 2.25
C LEU A 19 -4.83 1.27 1.94
N ILE A 20 -4.11 0.35 1.30
CA ILE A 20 -2.79 0.61 0.71
C ILE A 20 -2.97 0.82 -0.78
N HIS A 21 -2.51 1.98 -1.27
CA HIS A 21 -2.38 2.24 -2.70
C HIS A 21 -0.90 2.14 -3.10
N SER A 22 -0.59 1.30 -4.07
CA SER A 22 0.77 1.12 -4.59
C SER A 22 0.79 1.12 -6.11
N ASP A 23 1.99 1.21 -6.68
CA ASP A 23 2.18 0.88 -8.09
C ASP A 23 2.03 -0.64 -8.32
N GLN A 24 2.23 -1.06 -9.57
CA GLN A 24 2.27 -2.48 -9.96
C GLN A 24 3.70 -3.06 -9.88
N GLY A 25 4.54 -2.59 -8.96
CA GLY A 25 5.85 -3.16 -8.71
C GLY A 25 5.78 -4.67 -8.45
N TRP A 26 6.79 -5.42 -8.91
CA TRP A 26 6.79 -6.89 -8.87
C TRP A 26 6.54 -7.44 -7.45
N HIS A 27 7.07 -6.78 -6.42
CA HIS A 27 6.93 -7.15 -5.02
C HIS A 27 5.49 -6.98 -4.51
N TYR A 28 4.77 -5.94 -4.95
CA TYR A 28 3.37 -5.70 -4.55
C TYR A 28 2.39 -6.69 -5.20
N GLN A 29 2.80 -7.33 -6.30
CA GLN A 29 2.01 -8.36 -6.96
C GLN A 29 2.17 -9.76 -6.35
N MET A 30 3.19 -9.96 -5.49
CA MET A 30 3.48 -11.27 -4.92
C MET A 30 2.33 -11.83 -4.08
N LYS A 31 2.04 -13.12 -4.25
CA LYS A 31 0.95 -13.79 -3.53
C LYS A 31 1.10 -13.69 -2.01
N GLN A 32 2.33 -13.84 -1.49
CA GLN A 32 2.62 -13.74 -0.06
C GLN A 32 2.30 -12.34 0.48
N TYR A 33 2.65 -11.29 -0.27
CA TYR A 33 2.34 -9.92 0.10
C TYR A 33 0.83 -9.68 0.15
N ARG A 34 0.10 -10.09 -0.90
CA ARG A 34 -1.36 -9.98 -0.98
C ARG A 34 -2.08 -10.75 0.13
N LEU A 35 -1.57 -11.94 0.47
CA LEU A 35 -2.12 -12.76 1.54
C LEU A 35 -1.92 -12.08 2.90
N GLY A 36 -0.71 -11.56 3.16
CA GLY A 36 -0.40 -10.87 4.41
C GLY A 36 -1.23 -9.60 4.64
N LEU A 37 -1.59 -8.88 3.57
CA LEU A 37 -2.54 -7.76 3.64
C LEU A 37 -3.96 -8.24 3.95
N LYS A 38 -4.42 -9.29 3.26
CA LYS A 38 -5.78 -9.84 3.46
C LYS A 38 -5.98 -10.38 4.88
N GLU A 39 -5.01 -11.09 5.43
CA GLU A 39 -5.05 -11.62 6.81
C GLU A 39 -5.18 -10.52 7.87
N ARG A 40 -4.71 -9.31 7.55
CA ARG A 40 -4.76 -8.12 8.41
C ARG A 40 -5.93 -7.19 8.08
N GLY A 41 -6.85 -7.60 7.20
CA GLY A 41 -8.00 -6.79 6.80
C GLY A 41 -7.66 -5.56 5.95
N ILE A 42 -6.45 -5.49 5.37
CA ILE A 42 -6.03 -4.35 4.55
C ILE A 42 -6.51 -4.52 3.11
N THR A 43 -7.20 -3.51 2.60
CA THR A 43 -7.57 -3.43 1.19
C THR A 43 -6.38 -2.94 0.36
N GLN A 44 -6.00 -3.70 -0.66
CA GLN A 44 -4.99 -3.27 -1.62
C GLN A 44 -5.65 -2.59 -2.82
N SER A 45 -5.12 -1.43 -3.20
CA SER A 45 -5.42 -0.70 -4.42
C SER A 45 -4.11 -0.54 -5.21
N MET A 46 -4.16 -0.65 -6.54
CA MET A 46 -2.98 -0.49 -7.39
C MET A 46 -3.25 0.46 -8.55
N SER A 47 -2.23 1.25 -8.91
CA SER A 47 -2.25 2.15 -10.06
C SER A 47 -2.53 1.41 -11.36
N ARG A 48 -3.11 2.11 -12.35
CA ARG A 48 -3.34 1.53 -13.68
C ARG A 48 -2.02 1.38 -14.42
N LYS A 49 -1.89 0.30 -15.21
CA LYS A 49 -0.72 0.08 -16.06
C LYS A 49 -0.61 1.23 -17.08
N GLY A 50 0.53 1.90 -17.12
CA GLY A 50 0.79 3.01 -18.05
C GLY A 50 0.25 4.37 -17.61
N ASN A 51 -0.23 4.51 -16.37
CA ASN A 51 -0.68 5.80 -15.82
C ASN A 51 0.27 6.29 -14.72
N CYS A 52 1.28 7.07 -15.09
CA CYS A 52 2.24 7.66 -14.13
C CYS A 52 1.60 8.73 -13.22
N TYR A 53 0.47 9.33 -13.62
CA TYR A 53 -0.22 10.33 -12.79
C TYR A 53 -0.75 9.75 -11.47
N ASP A 54 -1.11 8.46 -11.44
CA ASP A 54 -1.54 7.77 -10.22
C ASP A 54 -0.43 7.73 -9.15
N ASN A 55 0.85 7.69 -9.59
CA ASN A 55 2.01 7.67 -8.71
C ASN A 55 2.63 9.06 -8.52
N ALA A 56 2.34 10.02 -9.41
CA ALA A 56 3.02 11.30 -9.44
C ALA A 56 2.93 12.07 -8.11
N VAL A 57 1.82 11.94 -7.37
CA VAL A 57 1.66 12.59 -6.06
C VAL A 57 2.66 12.05 -5.03
N ILE A 58 2.81 10.73 -4.92
CA ILE A 58 3.75 10.14 -3.97
C ILE A 58 5.20 10.29 -4.44
N GLU A 59 5.45 10.22 -5.75
CA GLU A 59 6.76 10.48 -6.34
C GLU A 59 7.22 11.93 -6.09
N ASN A 60 6.31 12.91 -6.24
CA ASN A 60 6.61 14.31 -5.94
C ASN A 60 6.90 14.54 -4.45
N PHE A 61 6.12 13.95 -3.56
CA PHE A 61 6.35 14.03 -2.11
C PHE A 61 7.70 13.45 -1.68
N LEU A 62 8.17 12.38 -2.34
CA LEU A 62 9.45 11.74 -2.07
C LEU A 62 10.63 12.38 -2.82
N ALA A 63 10.37 13.23 -3.81
CA ALA A 63 11.38 13.98 -4.55
C ALA A 63 11.77 15.31 -3.87
N LEU A 64 11.06 15.69 -2.80
CA LEU A 64 11.35 16.81 -1.89
C LEU A 64 12.21 16.34 -0.72
#